data_AF-A0A961XV21-F1
#
_entry.id   AF-A0A961XV21-F1
#
_cell.length_a   1.000
_cell.length_b   1.000
_cell.length_c   1.000
_cell.angle_alpha   90.00
_cell.angle_beta   90.00
_cell.angle_gamma   90.00
#
_symmetry.space_group_name_H-M   'P 1'
#
loop_
_entity.id
_entity.type
_entity.pdbx_description
1 polymer ?
#
loop_
_entity_poly.entity_id
_entity_poly.type
_entity_poly.pdbx_seq_one_letter_code
_entity_poly.pdbx_strand_id
1 'polypeptide(L)'
;MSTLNNSSSIGDGPARPAKRPAMLAIVLSTLGIVSLIWSEIWLSLAASIWACVQILNLGNIGYAVLAALLVPVGAWASWHTARLAWLGESHRVSD
;
A
#
# COMPACT_ATOMS: atom_id res chain seq x y z
N MET A 1 -43.55 39.73 34.98
CA MET A 1 -43.92 39.81 33.55
C MET A 1 -42.79 39.16 32.76
N SER A 2 -43.08 38.01 32.13
CA SER A 2 -42.27 37.39 31.08
C SER A 2 -42.20 38.34 29.86
N THR A 3 -41.31 38.26 28.85
CA THR A 3 -40.21 37.35 28.43
C THR A 3 -38.99 38.24 28.04
N LEU A 4 -37.87 37.88 27.39
CA LEU A 4 -37.41 36.72 26.59
C LEU A 4 -35.92 36.37 26.88
N ASN A 5 -35.54 35.17 26.44
CA ASN A 5 -34.18 34.73 26.14
C ASN A 5 -33.89 34.98 24.64
N ASN A 6 -32.67 35.43 24.28
CA ASN A 6 -32.05 35.13 22.98
C ASN A 6 -30.52 35.32 23.09
N SER A 7 -29.69 34.30 23.31
CA SER A 7 -29.36 33.18 22.41
C SER A 7 -28.72 33.60 21.07
N SER A 8 -27.47 34.09 21.13
CA SER A 8 -26.53 34.10 19.99
C SER A 8 -25.16 33.55 20.40
N SER A 9 -25.18 32.36 21.01
CA SER A 9 -23.99 31.54 21.24
C SER A 9 -23.33 31.17 19.90
N ILE A 10 -22.10 31.65 19.70
CA ILE A 10 -21.01 30.90 19.06
C ILE A 10 -21.35 30.35 17.65
N GLY A 11 -21.17 31.19 16.64
CA GLY A 11 -21.03 30.77 15.24
C GLY A 11 -19.63 30.23 14.96
N ASP A 12 -19.26 29.11 15.58
CA ASP A 12 -17.93 28.52 15.44
C ASP A 12 -17.70 27.86 14.08
N GLY A 13 -16.53 28.16 13.50
CA GLY A 13 -15.80 27.24 12.62
C GLY A 13 -15.91 27.49 11.11
N PRO A 14 -14.80 27.36 10.36
CA PRO A 14 -14.85 27.35 8.90
C PRO A 14 -15.62 26.13 8.40
N ALA A 15 -16.40 26.32 7.33
CA ALA A 15 -17.22 25.27 6.73
C ALA A 15 -16.36 24.03 6.39
N ARG A 16 -16.64 22.90 7.06
CA ARG A 16 -15.95 21.62 6.78
C ARG A 16 -16.18 21.24 5.30
N PRO A 17 -15.13 21.06 4.48
CA PRO A 17 -15.30 20.66 3.09
C PRO A 17 -15.95 19.28 3.00
N ALA A 18 -16.78 19.06 1.99
CA ALA A 18 -17.66 17.90 1.87
C ALA A 18 -16.86 16.58 1.82
N LYS A 19 -16.89 15.82 2.92
CA LYS A 19 -16.29 14.48 3.05
C LYS A 19 -16.98 13.42 2.16
N ARG A 20 -16.75 13.39 0.83
CA ARG A 20 -17.17 12.26 -0.03
C ARG A 20 -16.16 11.69 -1.03
N PRO A 21 -15.23 12.44 -1.69
CA PRO A 21 -14.22 11.81 -2.54
C PRO A 21 -12.97 11.34 -1.76
N ALA A 22 -12.70 11.91 -0.58
CA ALA A 22 -11.44 11.71 0.15
C ALA A 22 -11.15 10.25 0.51
N MET A 23 -12.17 9.49 0.95
CA MET A 23 -11.97 8.10 1.39
C MET A 23 -11.64 7.16 0.21
N LEU A 24 -12.31 7.35 -0.94
CA LEU A 24 -12.00 6.61 -2.17
C LEU A 24 -10.59 6.95 -2.67
N ALA A 25 -10.20 8.23 -2.64
CA ALA A 25 -8.86 8.67 -3.06
C ALA A 25 -7.75 8.11 -2.16
N ILE A 26 -7.98 8.00 -0.84
CA ILE A 26 -7.04 7.39 0.11
C ILE A 26 -6.92 5.88 -0.12
N VAL A 27 -8.03 5.17 -0.35
CA VAL A 27 -7.98 3.73 -0.65
C VAL A 27 -7.26 3.47 -1.97
N LEU A 28 -7.54 4.25 -3.02
CA LEU A 28 -6.88 4.14 -4.32
C LEU A 28 -5.38 4.48 -4.25
N SER A 29 -4.98 5.50 -3.48
CA SER A 29 -3.56 5.84 -3.34
C SER A 29 -2.79 4.79 -2.53
N THR A 30 -3.36 4.29 -1.44
CA THR A 30 -2.77 3.18 -0.66
C THR A 30 -2.62 1.91 -1.50
N LEU A 31 -3.66 1.51 -2.24
CA LEU A 31 -3.58 0.37 -3.16
C LEU A 31 -2.53 0.59 -4.26
N GLY A 32 -2.44 1.81 -4.80
CA GLY A 32 -1.41 2.19 -5.77
C GLY A 32 0.01 2.04 -5.22
N ILE A 33 0.27 2.53 -4.00
CA ILE A 33 1.57 2.42 -3.32
C ILE A 33 1.92 0.95 -3.04
N VAL A 34 0.99 0.16 -2.50
CA VAL A 34 1.21 -1.28 -2.24
C VAL A 34 1.49 -2.02 -3.54
N SER A 35 0.74 -1.74 -4.61
CA SER A 35 0.97 -2.34 -5.94
C SER A 35 2.30 -1.91 -6.57
N LEU A 36 2.76 -0.68 -6.29
CA LEU A 36 4.07 -0.19 -6.77
C LEU A 36 5.21 -0.97 -6.10
N ILE A 37 5.18 -1.10 -4.78
CA ILE A 37 6.15 -1.87 -3.99
C ILE A 37 6.15 -3.34 -4.45
N TRP A 38 4.98 -3.92 -4.70
CA TRP A 38 4.85 -5.28 -5.22
C TRP A 38 5.52 -5.41 -6.60
N SER A 39 5.23 -4.48 -7.51
CA SER A 39 5.83 -4.44 -8.85
C SER A 39 7.36 -4.34 -8.77
N GLU A 40 7.89 -3.48 -7.90
CA GLU A 40 9.33 -3.27 -7.71
C GLU A 40 10.04 -4.55 -7.23
N ILE A 41 9.43 -5.33 -6.32
CA ILE A 41 9.95 -6.63 -5.89
C ILE A 41 10.04 -7.59 -7.09
N TRP A 42 8.96 -7.73 -7.87
CA TRP A 42 8.92 -8.68 -9.00
C TRP A 42 9.81 -8.25 -10.18
N LEU A 43 9.91 -6.95 -10.48
CA LEU A 43 10.86 -6.40 -11.45
C LEU A 43 12.31 -6.63 -11.03
N SER A 44 12.64 -6.40 -9.75
CA SER A 44 13.97 -6.64 -9.21
C SER A 44 14.37 -8.12 -9.29
N LEU A 45 13.43 -9.03 -9.00
CA LEU A 45 13.63 -10.47 -9.15
C LEU A 45 13.82 -10.86 -10.63
N ALA A 46 12.95 -10.38 -11.53
CA ALA A 46 13.05 -10.66 -12.96
C ALA A 46 14.38 -10.16 -13.57
N ALA A 47 14.79 -8.94 -13.21
CA ALA A 47 16.07 -8.38 -13.61
C ALA A 47 17.26 -9.18 -13.06
N SER A 48 17.17 -9.64 -11.80
CA SER A 48 18.20 -10.50 -11.18
C SER A 48 18.32 -11.85 -11.87
N ILE A 49 17.20 -12.51 -12.19
CA ILE A 49 17.19 -13.78 -12.94
C ILE A 49 17.81 -13.56 -14.33
N TRP A 50 17.35 -12.55 -15.06
CA TRP A 50 17.84 -12.25 -16.41
C TRP A 50 19.34 -11.95 -16.42
N ALA A 51 19.82 -11.09 -15.53
CA ALA A 51 21.24 -10.77 -15.41
C ALA A 51 22.08 -12.01 -15.04
N CYS A 52 21.64 -12.79 -14.05
CA CYS A 52 22.32 -14.00 -13.62
C CYS A 52 22.43 -15.04 -14.74
N VAL A 53 21.35 -15.25 -15.50
CA VAL A 53 21.36 -16.16 -16.66
C VAL A 53 22.30 -15.66 -17.75
N GLN A 54 22.25 -14.39 -18.12
CA GLN A 54 23.09 -13.83 -19.18
C GLN A 54 24.59 -13.83 -18.80
N ILE A 55 24.93 -13.57 -17.54
CA ILE A 55 26.32 -13.55 -17.06
C ILE A 55 26.92 -14.96 -17.02
N LEU A 56 26.14 -15.94 -16.55
CA LEU A 56 26.62 -17.31 -16.33
C LEU A 56 26.31 -18.26 -17.52
N ASN A 57 25.69 -17.76 -18.58
CA ASN A 57 25.21 -18.51 -19.74
C ASN A 57 24.35 -19.74 -19.36
N LEU A 58 23.46 -19.55 -18.38
CA LEU A 58 22.58 -20.61 -17.87
C LEU A 58 21.45 -20.89 -18.88
N GLY A 59 21.45 -22.08 -19.51
CA GLY A 59 20.32 -22.51 -20.35
C GLY A 59 19.00 -22.65 -19.57
N ASN A 60 17.92 -23.10 -20.23
CA ASN A 60 16.56 -23.20 -19.62
C ASN A 60 16.51 -23.85 -18.22
N ILE A 61 17.36 -24.83 -17.93
CA ILE A 61 17.45 -25.47 -16.61
C ILE A 61 17.86 -24.46 -15.53
N GLY A 62 18.79 -23.57 -15.84
CA GLY A 62 19.25 -22.52 -14.95
C GLY A 62 18.20 -21.44 -14.68
N TYR A 63 17.43 -21.05 -15.70
CA TYR A 63 16.22 -20.23 -15.52
C TYR A 63 15.23 -20.89 -14.54
N ALA A 64 14.98 -22.20 -14.68
CA ALA A 64 14.08 -22.93 -13.80
C ALA A 64 14.58 -22.99 -12.35
N VAL A 65 15.88 -23.24 -12.12
CA VAL A 65 16.49 -23.25 -10.78
C VAL A 65 16.46 -21.86 -10.14
N LEU A 66 16.82 -20.81 -10.87
CA LEU A 66 16.75 -19.43 -10.39
C LEU A 66 15.31 -19.03 -10.05
N ALA A 67 14.35 -19.32 -10.92
CA ALA A 67 12.94 -19.07 -10.65
C ALA A 67 12.45 -19.85 -9.41
N ALA A 68 12.81 -21.12 -9.27
CA ALA A 68 12.43 -21.94 -8.12
C ALA A 68 13.01 -21.43 -6.78
N LEU A 69 14.16 -20.75 -6.79
CA LEU A 69 14.74 -20.09 -5.61
C LEU A 69 14.13 -18.71 -5.35
N LEU A 70 13.91 -17.91 -6.41
CA LEU A 70 13.57 -16.49 -6.28
C LEU A 70 12.06 -16.22 -6.21
N VAL A 71 11.20 -17.10 -6.77
CA VAL A 71 9.74 -17.00 -6.63
C VAL A 71 9.27 -17.16 -5.18
N PRO A 72 9.74 -18.15 -4.39
CA PRO A 72 9.40 -18.24 -2.97
C PRO A 72 9.85 -17.03 -2.15
N VAL A 73 11.03 -16.47 -2.46
CA VAL A 73 11.55 -15.26 -1.80
C VAL A 73 10.67 -14.04 -2.14
N GLY A 74 10.27 -13.89 -3.39
CA GLY A 74 9.32 -12.87 -3.82
C GLY A 74 7.96 -12.99 -3.15
N ALA A 75 7.42 -14.21 -3.06
CA ALA A 75 6.16 -14.49 -2.36
C ALA A 75 6.26 -14.19 -0.85
N TRP A 76 7.40 -14.47 -0.21
CA TRP A 76 7.63 -14.16 1.19
C TRP A 76 7.74 -12.65 1.46
N ALA A 77 8.51 -11.92 0.63
CA ALA A 77 8.59 -10.46 0.72
C ALA A 77 7.21 -9.80 0.50
N SER A 78 6.47 -10.28 -0.51
CA SER A 78 5.09 -9.91 -0.79
C SER A 78 4.16 -10.11 0.42
N TRP A 79 4.24 -11.27 1.08
CA TRP A 79 3.48 -11.57 2.30
C TRP A 79 3.83 -10.61 3.45
N HIS A 80 5.12 -10.31 3.63
CA HIS A 80 5.56 -9.36 4.66
C HIS A 80 5.02 -7.94 4.40
N THR A 81 5.05 -7.45 3.17
CA THR A 81 4.46 -6.16 2.79
C THR A 81 2.95 -6.12 3.04
N ALA A 82 2.22 -7.18 2.67
CA ALA A 82 0.78 -7.29 2.95
C ALA A 82 0.47 -7.29 4.46
N ARG A 83 1.26 -8.01 5.26
CA ARG A 83 1.13 -8.06 6.72
C ARG A 83 1.40 -6.69 7.37
N LEU A 84 2.41 -5.96 6.89
CA LEU A 84 2.73 -4.61 7.37
C LEU A 84 1.60 -3.61 7.03
N ALA A 85 1.03 -3.69 5.82
CA ALA A 85 -0.12 -2.86 5.44
C ALA A 85 -1.34 -3.12 6.35
N TRP A 86 -1.64 -4.40 6.64
CA TRP A 86 -2.74 -4.77 7.54
C TRP A 86 -2.54 -4.31 9.00
N LEU A 87 -1.31 -4.39 9.51
CA LEU A 87 -0.94 -3.85 10.82
C LEU A 87 -1.05 -2.32 10.88
N GLY A 88 -0.66 -1.62 9.80
CA GLY A 88 -0.79 -0.16 9.69
C GLY A 88 -2.24 0.32 9.68
N GLU A 89 -3.13 -0.40 9.01
CA GLU A 89 -4.57 -0.09 9.01
C GLU A 89 -5.20 -0.32 10.40
N SER A 90 -4.91 -1.46 11.02
CA SER A 90 -5.50 -1.84 12.31
C SER A 90 -5.03 -0.98 13.49
N HIS A 91 -3.81 -0.45 13.47
CA HIS A 91 -3.32 0.51 14.47
C HIS A 91 -4.02 1.88 14.39
N ARG A 92 -4.66 2.21 13.27
CA ARG A 92 -5.33 3.50 13.04
C ARG A 92 -6.79 3.51 13.47
N VAL A 93 -7.33 2.37 13.91
CA VAL A 93 -8.74 2.21 14.33
C VAL A 93 -8.89 2.31 15.86
N SER A 94 -7.78 2.32 16.61
CA SER A 94 -7.75 2.38 18.07
C SER A 94 -7.57 3.78 18.68
N ASP A 95 -7.36 4.81 17.85
CA ASP A 95 -7.19 6.22 18.23
C ASP A 95 -8.38 7.09 17.75
#